data_AF-A0A529Q517-F1
#
_entry.id   AF-A0A529Q517-F1
#
_cell.length_a   1.000
_cell.length_b   1.000
_cell.length_c   1.000
_cell.angle_alpha   90.00
_cell.angle_beta   90.00
_cell.angle_gamma   90.00
#
_symmetry.space_group_name_H-M   'P 1'
#
loop_
_entity.id
_entity.type
_entity.pdbx_description
1 polymer ?
#
loop_
_entity_poly.entity_id
_entity_poly.type
_entity_poly.pdbx_seq_one_letter_code
_entity_poly.pdbx_strand_id
1 'polypeptide(L)'
;MDASKFDKAQVADIIKVDGKAVMFPVASFVYPVFVNLDLAAQAGVTKLPSTRAEFLEAAKKMTHADKNQYGWVLPLSLQSPSGVQNDMMSWVWASGQSMMADGKPALEGKPVVDMLTFVKSLNDAGTISPGIATKTEQEKVEEFVNDRVG
;
A
#
# COMPACT_ATOMS: atom_id res chain seq x y z
N MET A 1 -11.58 39.57 13.79
CA MET A 1 -12.71 38.70 14.20
C MET A 1 -12.68 37.47 13.34
N ASP A 2 -12.66 36.26 13.93
CA ASP A 2 -12.89 35.02 13.17
C ASP A 2 -14.29 35.05 12.59
N ALA A 3 -14.40 35.23 11.27
CA ALA A 3 -15.67 35.37 10.56
C ALA A 3 -16.54 34.10 10.62
N SER A 4 -15.96 32.95 10.96
CA SER A 4 -16.62 31.65 10.93
C SER A 4 -17.27 31.22 12.25
N LYS A 5 -17.02 31.91 13.38
CA LYS A 5 -17.38 31.44 14.74
C LYS A 5 -16.92 30.00 15.03
N PHE A 6 -15.95 29.49 14.27
CA PHE A 6 -15.45 28.14 14.39
C PHE A 6 -14.52 28.03 15.60
N ASP A 7 -14.80 27.07 16.49
CA ASP A 7 -13.98 26.83 17.67
C ASP A 7 -12.70 26.09 17.30
N LYS A 8 -11.59 26.85 17.22
CA LYS A 8 -10.27 26.33 16.85
C LYS A 8 -9.73 25.30 17.86
N ALA A 9 -10.26 25.23 19.08
CA ALA A 9 -9.85 24.21 20.05
C ALA A 9 -10.38 22.80 19.67
N GLN A 10 -11.37 22.72 18.77
CA GLN A 10 -11.87 21.44 18.24
C GLN A 10 -10.98 20.85 17.15
N VAL A 11 -10.00 21.62 16.67
CA VAL A 11 -9.07 21.17 15.65
C VAL A 11 -7.97 20.34 16.31
N ALA A 12 -7.83 19.08 15.90
CA ALA A 12 -6.81 18.18 16.43
C ALA A 12 -5.38 18.70 16.17
N ASP A 13 -5.15 19.35 15.02
CA ASP A 13 -3.88 20.01 14.70
C ASP A 13 -4.04 21.11 13.64
N ILE A 14 -3.22 22.18 13.71
CA ILE A 14 -3.14 23.20 12.67
C ILE A 14 -1.72 23.17 12.11
N ILE A 15 -1.57 22.64 10.91
CA ILE A 15 -0.28 22.57 10.23
C ILE A 15 0.15 23.97 9.80
N LYS A 16 1.36 24.35 10.23
CA LYS A 16 1.97 25.63 9.91
C LYS A 16 3.22 25.45 9.06
N VAL A 17 3.37 26.30 8.05
CA VAL A 17 4.61 26.46 7.27
C VAL A 17 5.09 27.89 7.49
N ASP A 18 6.34 28.07 7.90
CA ASP A 18 6.92 29.37 8.27
C ASP A 18 6.04 30.18 9.25
N GLY A 19 5.45 29.48 10.23
CA GLY A 19 4.57 30.05 11.24
C GLY A 19 3.15 30.41 10.78
N LYS A 20 2.84 30.26 9.48
CA LYS A 20 1.51 30.53 8.92
C LYS A 20 0.67 29.26 8.85
N ALA A 21 -0.56 29.31 9.33
CA ALA A 21 -1.50 28.20 9.23
C ALA A 21 -1.86 27.97 7.76
N VAL A 22 -1.65 26.75 7.26
CA VAL A 22 -1.93 26.39 5.85
C VAL A 22 -2.93 25.24 5.71
N MET A 23 -3.12 24.43 6.76
CA MET A 23 -4.03 23.28 6.73
C MET A 23 -4.50 22.93 8.15
N PHE A 24 -5.73 22.45 8.28
CA PHE A 24 -6.18 21.64 9.40
C PHE A 24 -6.64 20.28 8.86
N PRO A 25 -6.19 19.14 9.40
CA PRO A 25 -6.54 17.83 8.88
C PRO A 25 -7.99 17.50 9.24
N VAL A 26 -8.80 17.15 8.23
CA VAL A 26 -10.20 16.73 8.39
C VAL A 26 -10.35 15.20 8.34
N ALA A 27 -9.42 14.52 7.69
CA ALA A 27 -9.36 13.06 7.61
C ALA A 27 -7.90 12.60 7.71
N SER A 28 -7.70 11.42 8.29
CA SER A 28 -6.42 10.72 8.32
C SER A 28 -6.61 9.35 7.67
N PHE A 29 -5.65 8.97 6.83
CA PHE A 29 -5.64 7.69 6.15
C PHE A 29 -4.37 6.93 6.55
N VAL A 30 -4.54 5.63 6.79
CA VAL A 30 -3.45 4.68 7.00
C VAL A 30 -3.41 3.69 5.84
N TYR A 31 -2.26 3.07 5.58
CA TYR A 31 -2.06 2.06 4.54
C TYR A 31 -1.85 0.67 5.17
N PRO A 32 -2.91 0.01 5.67
CA PRO A 32 -2.80 -1.34 6.19
C PRO A 32 -2.76 -2.37 5.05
N VAL A 33 -2.24 -3.56 5.34
CA VAL A 33 -2.46 -4.73 4.50
C VAL A 33 -3.84 -5.30 4.84
N PHE A 34 -4.69 -5.47 3.83
CA PHE A 34 -5.96 -6.19 3.93
C PHE A 34 -5.75 -7.64 3.51
N VAL A 35 -6.40 -8.57 4.21
CA VAL A 35 -6.30 -10.01 3.95
C VAL A 35 -7.70 -10.60 3.91
N ASN A 36 -8.01 -11.36 2.87
CA ASN A 36 -9.19 -12.19 2.77
C ASN A 36 -8.98 -13.46 3.63
N LEU A 37 -9.60 -13.47 4.80
CA LEU A 37 -9.42 -14.54 5.77
C LEU A 37 -10.00 -15.89 5.32
N ASP A 38 -11.01 -15.88 4.44
CA ASP A 38 -11.60 -17.10 3.90
C ASP A 38 -10.64 -17.76 2.89
N LEU A 39 -10.04 -16.97 2.00
CA LEU A 39 -8.97 -17.45 1.12
C LEU A 39 -7.74 -17.89 1.91
N ALA A 40 -7.39 -17.19 2.99
CA ALA A 40 -6.27 -17.55 3.84
C ALA A 40 -6.52 -18.91 4.51
N ALA A 41 -7.71 -19.12 5.06
CA ALA A 41 -8.12 -20.39 5.66
C ALA A 41 -8.12 -21.53 4.64
N GLN A 42 -8.68 -21.31 3.44
CA GLN A 42 -8.68 -22.30 2.34
C GLN A 42 -7.26 -22.69 1.90
N ALA A 43 -6.34 -21.73 1.89
CA ALA A 43 -4.94 -21.92 1.55
C ALA A 43 -4.06 -22.44 2.71
N GLY A 44 -4.65 -22.66 3.91
CA GLY A 44 -3.90 -23.09 5.09
C GLY A 44 -2.95 -22.03 5.67
N VAL A 45 -3.23 -20.75 5.45
CA VAL A 45 -2.54 -19.60 6.06
C VAL A 45 -3.25 -19.22 7.36
N THR A 46 -2.82 -19.83 8.47
CA THR A 46 -3.45 -19.65 9.80
C THR A 46 -2.80 -18.56 10.66
N LYS A 47 -1.59 -18.12 10.30
CA LYS A 47 -0.88 -17.00 10.93
C LYS A 47 -0.64 -15.93 9.85
N LEU A 48 -1.12 -14.72 10.12
CA LEU A 48 -0.89 -13.59 9.22
C LEU A 48 0.61 -13.25 9.16
N PRO A 49 1.12 -12.91 7.96
CA PRO A 49 2.54 -12.65 7.77
C PRO A 49 2.96 -11.37 8.49
N SER A 50 4.12 -11.41 9.14
CA SER A 50 4.75 -10.30 9.85
C SER A 50 6.07 -9.86 9.23
N THR A 51 6.55 -10.59 8.23
CA THR A 51 7.78 -10.30 7.49
C THR A 51 7.54 -10.42 5.99
N ARG A 52 8.41 -9.81 5.18
CA ARG A 52 8.37 -9.94 3.70
C ARG A 52 8.47 -11.40 3.24
N ALA A 53 9.28 -12.22 3.91
CA ALA A 53 9.42 -13.64 3.59
C ALA A 53 8.13 -14.41 3.91
N GLU A 54 7.54 -14.19 5.09
CA GLU A 54 6.24 -14.78 5.44
C GLU A 54 5.13 -14.31 4.48
N PHE A 55 5.16 -13.04 4.05
CA PHE A 55 4.20 -12.49 3.09
C PHE A 55 4.29 -13.19 1.74
N LEU A 56 5.50 -13.36 1.19
CA LEU A 56 5.71 -14.09 -0.07
C LEU A 56 5.19 -15.54 0.03
N GLU A 57 5.46 -16.23 1.14
CA GLU A 57 5.00 -17.61 1.33
C GLU A 57 3.47 -17.71 1.50
N ALA A 58 2.85 -16.78 2.21
CA ALA A 58 1.39 -16.68 2.29
C ALA A 58 0.77 -16.38 0.92
N ALA A 59 1.32 -15.40 0.19
CA ALA A 59 0.84 -15.03 -1.13
C ALA A 59 0.93 -16.19 -2.13
N LYS A 60 2.03 -16.97 -2.12
CA LYS A 60 2.15 -18.20 -2.93
C LYS A 60 1.06 -19.21 -2.60
N LYS A 61 0.78 -19.45 -1.32
CA LYS A 61 -0.26 -20.41 -0.89
C LYS A 61 -1.66 -19.98 -1.35
N MET A 62 -1.91 -18.68 -1.34
CA MET A 62 -3.21 -18.10 -1.69
C MET A 62 -3.37 -17.85 -3.20
N THR A 63 -2.34 -18.11 -4.00
CA THR A 63 -2.41 -18.04 -5.46
C THR A 63 -2.90 -19.37 -6.05
N HIS A 64 -4.05 -19.31 -6.69
CA HIS A 64 -4.66 -20.37 -7.50
C HIS A 64 -5.07 -19.77 -8.84
N ALA A 65 -4.11 -19.63 -9.75
CA ALA A 65 -4.33 -18.98 -11.05
C ALA A 65 -5.40 -19.67 -11.91
N ASP A 66 -5.56 -20.99 -11.76
CA ASP A 66 -6.62 -21.80 -12.38
C ASP A 66 -8.04 -21.38 -11.92
N LYS A 67 -8.14 -20.78 -10.73
CA LYS A 67 -9.37 -20.22 -10.17
C LYS A 67 -9.43 -18.71 -10.25
N ASN A 68 -8.47 -18.07 -10.94
CA ASN A 68 -8.34 -16.62 -11.01
C ASN A 68 -8.20 -15.94 -9.62
N GLN A 69 -7.53 -16.62 -8.68
CA GLN A 69 -7.23 -16.16 -7.33
C GLN A 69 -5.72 -15.92 -7.17
N TYR A 70 -5.33 -14.81 -6.57
CA TYR A 70 -3.94 -14.39 -6.42
C TYR A 70 -3.68 -13.91 -4.99
N GLY A 71 -2.51 -14.22 -4.43
CA GLY A 71 -2.18 -13.81 -3.07
C GLY A 71 -1.90 -12.32 -2.88
N TRP A 72 -1.80 -11.54 -3.97
CA TRP A 72 -1.63 -10.09 -3.88
C TRP A 72 -2.10 -9.37 -5.16
N VAL A 73 -2.27 -8.05 -5.06
CA VAL A 73 -2.68 -7.14 -6.12
C VAL A 73 -1.84 -5.87 -6.08
N LEU A 74 -1.42 -5.41 -7.26
CA LEU A 74 -0.59 -4.22 -7.40
C LEU A 74 -1.04 -3.40 -8.62
N PRO A 75 -1.72 -2.25 -8.42
CA PRO A 75 -2.08 -1.35 -9.50
C PRO A 75 -0.93 -0.39 -9.82
N LEU A 76 -0.44 -0.43 -11.07
CA LEU A 76 0.63 0.44 -11.57
C LEU A 76 0.15 1.39 -12.68
N SER A 77 -1.17 1.56 -12.84
CA SER A 77 -1.72 2.51 -13.81
C SER A 77 -1.24 3.93 -13.51
N LEU A 78 -0.69 4.59 -14.54
CA LEU A 78 -0.23 5.97 -14.46
C LEU A 78 -1.38 7.00 -14.51
N GLN A 79 -2.64 6.56 -14.55
CA GLN A 79 -3.80 7.46 -14.43
C GLN A 79 -3.83 8.20 -13.09
N SER A 80 -3.32 7.57 -12.03
CA SER A 80 -3.12 8.19 -10.71
C SER A 80 -1.71 7.88 -10.19
N PRO A 81 -0.70 8.70 -10.51
CA PRO A 81 0.69 8.44 -10.11
C PRO A 81 0.91 8.34 -8.60
N SER A 82 0.06 9.00 -7.80
CA SER A 82 0.11 8.91 -6.34
C SER A 82 -0.28 7.52 -5.82
N GLY A 83 -1.16 6.79 -6.52
CA GLY A 83 -1.50 5.41 -6.17
C GLY A 83 -0.30 4.48 -6.27
N VAL A 84 0.43 4.57 -7.39
CA VAL A 84 1.69 3.83 -7.61
C VAL A 84 2.71 4.12 -6.51
N GLN A 85 2.87 5.40 -6.14
CA GLN A 85 3.75 5.77 -5.04
C GLN A 85 3.30 5.12 -3.72
N ASN A 86 2.01 5.18 -3.40
CA ASN A 86 1.48 4.65 -2.15
C ASN A 86 1.68 3.14 -2.04
N ASP A 87 1.33 2.37 -3.07
CA ASP A 87 1.47 0.91 -3.05
C ASP A 87 2.94 0.46 -2.99
N MET A 88 3.84 1.17 -3.67
CA MET A 88 5.27 0.81 -3.70
C MET A 88 6.02 1.32 -2.46
N MET A 89 5.83 2.57 -2.07
CA MET A 89 6.59 3.19 -0.98
C MET A 89 6.10 2.80 0.41
N SER A 90 4.87 2.30 0.55
CA SER A 90 4.41 1.69 1.81
C SER A 90 5.33 0.55 2.27
N TRP A 91 5.94 -0.20 1.34
CA TRP A 91 6.93 -1.23 1.68
C TRP A 91 8.25 -0.67 2.22
N VAL A 92 8.65 0.54 1.79
CA VAL A 92 9.84 1.23 2.29
C VAL A 92 9.55 1.83 3.68
N TRP A 93 8.39 2.46 3.84
CA TRP A 93 8.00 3.06 5.12
C TRP A 93 7.70 2.00 6.19
N ALA A 94 7.14 0.86 5.82
CA ALA A 94 6.88 -0.26 6.74
C ALA A 94 8.17 -0.85 7.34
N SER A 95 9.34 -0.68 6.69
CA SER A 95 10.64 -1.06 7.26
C SER A 95 11.33 0.07 8.03
N GLY A 96 10.63 1.18 8.28
CA GLY A 96 11.17 2.37 8.94
C GLY A 96 12.18 3.15 8.09
N GLN A 97 12.26 2.86 6.79
CA GLN A 97 13.16 3.53 5.86
C GLN A 97 12.46 4.68 5.14
N SER A 98 13.24 5.47 4.41
CA SER A 98 12.75 6.66 3.68
C SER A 98 13.22 6.64 2.23
N MET A 99 12.40 7.22 1.36
CA MET A 99 12.73 7.55 -0.03
C MET A 99 13.33 8.97 -0.18
N MET A 100 13.63 9.63 0.94
CA MET A 100 14.14 11.00 1.03
C MET A 100 15.40 11.05 1.89
N ALA A 101 16.35 11.91 1.50
CA ALA A 101 17.53 12.28 2.28
C ALA A 101 17.75 13.79 2.18
N ASP A 102 18.01 14.46 3.30
CA ASP A 102 18.28 15.91 3.36
C ASP A 102 17.23 16.78 2.63
N GLY A 103 15.95 16.40 2.76
CA GLY A 103 14.83 17.08 2.11
C GLY A 103 14.75 16.88 0.60
N LYS A 104 15.56 15.99 0.01
CA LYS A 104 15.59 15.68 -1.41
C LYS A 104 15.24 14.21 -1.69
N PRO A 105 14.75 13.87 -2.89
CA PRO A 105 14.53 12.48 -3.28
C PRO A 105 15.82 11.65 -3.22
N ALA A 106 15.72 10.45 -2.68
CA ALA A 106 16.81 9.46 -2.55
C ALA A 106 16.33 8.09 -3.06
N LEU A 107 16.05 8.02 -4.37
CA LEU A 107 15.32 6.91 -4.99
C LEU A 107 16.20 5.74 -5.46
N GLU A 108 17.51 5.93 -5.51
CA GLU A 108 18.47 4.92 -6.01
C GLU A 108 19.15 4.13 -4.89
N GLY A 109 18.87 4.51 -3.64
CA GLY A 109 19.48 3.89 -2.47
C GLY A 109 18.94 2.49 -2.16
N LYS A 110 19.67 1.77 -1.30
CA LYS A 110 19.33 0.42 -0.84
C LYS A 110 17.85 0.25 -0.42
N PRO A 111 17.19 1.19 0.30
CA PRO A 111 15.80 1.00 0.70
C PRO A 111 14.83 0.80 -0.46
N VAL A 112 14.98 1.60 -1.52
CA VAL A 112 14.12 1.53 -2.71
C VAL A 112 14.48 0.31 -3.55
N VAL A 113 15.77 0.02 -3.72
CA VAL A 113 16.23 -1.18 -4.44
C VAL A 113 15.72 -2.46 -3.76
N ASP A 114 15.83 -2.58 -2.44
CA ASP A 114 15.33 -3.73 -1.67
C ASP A 114 13.81 -3.91 -1.84
N MET A 115 13.05 -2.81 -1.89
CA MET A 115 11.62 -2.84 -2.14
C MET A 115 11.33 -3.35 -3.56
N LEU A 116 12.01 -2.81 -4.58
CA LEU A 116 11.85 -3.25 -5.96
C LEU A 116 12.21 -4.73 -6.14
N THR A 117 13.29 -5.19 -5.50
CA THR A 117 13.68 -6.61 -5.48
C THR A 117 12.60 -7.48 -4.83
N PHE A 118 11.99 -7.02 -3.74
CA PHE A 118 10.90 -7.75 -3.09
C PHE A 118 9.66 -7.82 -3.97
N VAL A 119 9.21 -6.71 -4.57
CA VAL A 119 8.06 -6.68 -5.49
C VAL A 119 8.33 -7.56 -6.72
N LYS A 120 9.56 -7.53 -7.25
CA LYS A 120 9.98 -8.44 -8.31
C LYS A 120 9.86 -9.91 -7.89
N SER A 121 10.25 -10.27 -6.67
CA SER A 121 10.13 -11.65 -6.19
C SER A 121 8.68 -12.15 -6.13
N LEU A 122 7.73 -11.28 -5.78
CA LEU A 122 6.29 -11.57 -5.80
C LEU A 122 5.80 -11.78 -7.24
N ASN A 123 6.19 -10.87 -8.15
CA ASN A 123 5.84 -10.98 -9.57
C ASN A 123 6.40 -12.25 -10.21
N ASP A 124 7.68 -12.55 -9.99
CA ASP A 124 8.35 -13.74 -10.52
C ASP A 124 7.74 -15.04 -9.96
N ALA A 125 7.24 -15.00 -8.73
CA ALA A 125 6.50 -16.11 -8.12
C ALA A 125 5.04 -16.23 -8.61
N GLY A 126 4.59 -15.33 -9.49
CA GLY A 126 3.23 -15.31 -10.04
C GLY A 126 2.15 -14.96 -9.02
N THR A 127 2.51 -14.33 -7.90
CA THR A 127 1.56 -14.07 -6.81
C THR A 127 0.69 -12.84 -7.02
N ILE A 128 1.02 -12.00 -7.99
CA ILE A 128 0.33 -10.74 -8.27
C ILE A 128 -0.75 -10.96 -9.33
N SER A 129 -1.96 -10.45 -9.08
CA SER A 129 -3.02 -10.49 -10.08
C SER A 129 -2.58 -9.80 -11.40
N PRO A 130 -2.93 -10.37 -12.56
CA PRO A 130 -2.40 -9.93 -13.84
C PRO A 130 -2.90 -8.53 -14.24
N GLY A 131 -2.21 -7.91 -15.20
CA GLY A 131 -2.58 -6.60 -15.75
C GLY A 131 -2.11 -5.40 -14.93
N ILE A 132 -1.07 -5.56 -14.11
CA ILE A 132 -0.60 -4.52 -13.17
C ILE A 132 -0.36 -3.15 -13.84
N ALA A 133 0.17 -3.11 -15.07
CA ALA A 133 0.54 -1.86 -15.75
C ALA A 133 -0.67 -0.98 -16.13
N THR A 134 -1.86 -1.57 -16.27
CA THR A 134 -3.10 -0.85 -16.61
C THR A 134 -4.08 -0.82 -15.45
N LYS A 135 -3.85 -1.63 -14.41
CA LYS A 135 -4.74 -1.78 -13.27
C LYS A 135 -4.79 -0.51 -12.43
N THR A 136 -6.01 -0.06 -12.15
CA THR A 136 -6.35 1.09 -11.34
C THR A 136 -6.55 0.71 -9.87
N GLU A 137 -6.53 1.72 -8.99
CA GLU A 137 -6.87 1.56 -7.58
C GLU A 137 -8.27 0.96 -7.37
N GLN A 138 -9.23 1.36 -8.19
CA GLN A 138 -10.59 0.85 -8.11
C GLN A 138 -10.64 -0.63 -8.47
N GLU A 139 -9.98 -1.05 -9.54
CA GLU A 139 -9.89 -2.47 -9.92
C GLU A 139 -9.22 -3.32 -8.83
N LYS A 140 -8.22 -2.78 -8.12
CA LYS A 140 -7.63 -3.45 -6.95
C LYS A 140 -8.70 -3.76 -5.89
N VAL A 141 -9.53 -2.78 -5.55
CA VAL A 141 -10.61 -2.95 -4.55
C VAL A 141 -11.65 -3.94 -5.07
N GLU A 142 -12.04 -3.82 -6.33
CA GLU A 142 -13.01 -4.72 -6.96
C GLU A 142 -12.52 -6.17 -7.01
N GLU A 143 -11.24 -6.42 -7.30
CA GLU A 143 -10.67 -7.77 -7.25
C GLU A 143 -10.70 -8.36 -5.83
N PHE A 144 -10.42 -7.55 -4.81
CA PHE A 144 -10.48 -7.99 -3.41
C PHE A 144 -11.89 -8.37 -2.97
N VAL A 145 -12.90 -7.54 -3.25
CA VAL A 145 -14.29 -7.81 -2.83
C VAL A 145 -14.98 -8.93 -3.61
N ASN A 146 -14.40 -9.36 -4.73
CA ASN A 146 -14.89 -10.48 -5.55
C ASN A 146 -14.10 -11.78 -5.32
N ASP A 147 -13.43 -11.93 -4.16
CA ASP A 147 -12.67 -13.12 -3.76
C ASP A 147 -11.57 -13.53 -4.77
N ARG A 148 -11.00 -12.56 -5.50
CA ARG A 148 -9.89 -12.80 -6.43
C ARG A 148 -8.52 -12.54 -5.81
N VAL A 149 -8.47 -11.84 -4.68
CA VAL A 149 -7.23 -11.45 -4.03
C VAL A 149 -7.24 -11.86 -2.55
N GLY A 150 -6.15 -12.50 -2.15
CA GLY A 150 -5.84 -12.93 -0.80
C GLY A 150 -5.53 -11.81 0.17
#